data_AF-A0A3D2AAQ0-F1
#
_entry.id   AF-A0A3D2AAQ0-F1
#
_cell.length_a   1.000
_cell.length_b   1.000
_cell.length_c   1.000
_cell.angle_alpha   90.00
_cell.angle_beta   90.00
_cell.angle_gamma   90.00
#
_symmetry.space_group_name_H-M   'P 1'
#
loop_
_entity.id
_entity.type
_entity.pdbx_description
1 polymer ?
#
loop_
_entity_poly.entity_id
_entity_poly.type
_entity_poly.pdbx_seq_one_letter_code
_entity_poly.pdbx_strand_id
1 'polypeptide(L)'
;MFSDWHKVFGSKLQSRQQLDLRTAELWTIALQQLKTTPKEFKAAMAKSITLEWPPTAPADFLKLGRTDTAGSYPDMRQEYLAAANGDYKHEVTLETANRVGTWELKTQPESVSYKSWQKHYPEVCKEHSQGKSFKVPESHQVEYSHTALQPDSPMSAKVDGFLNQFKHKHGDAV
;
A
#
# COMPACT_ATOMS: atom_id res chain seq x y z
N MET A 1 -7.62 -25.84 12.78
CA MET A 1 -6.34 -26.19 12.11
C MET A 1 -5.81 -27.54 12.59
N PHE A 2 -5.25 -27.66 13.78
CA PHE A 2 -4.67 -28.94 14.26
C PHE A 2 -5.70 -30.07 14.38
N SER A 3 -6.92 -29.75 14.82
CA SER A 3 -8.07 -30.68 14.79
C SER A 3 -8.40 -31.18 13.38
N ASP A 4 -8.30 -30.31 12.39
CA ASP A 4 -8.65 -30.61 11.00
C ASP A 4 -7.53 -31.43 10.35
N TRP A 5 -6.27 -31.11 10.65
CA TRP A 5 -5.12 -31.92 10.27
C TRP A 5 -5.14 -33.30 10.92
N HIS A 6 -5.56 -33.41 12.18
CA HIS A 6 -5.75 -34.71 12.81
C HIS A 6 -6.83 -35.54 12.09
N LYS A 7 -7.91 -34.91 11.59
CA LYS A 7 -8.94 -35.61 10.81
C LYS A 7 -8.45 -36.04 9.42
N VAL A 8 -7.70 -35.18 8.73
CA VAL A 8 -7.26 -35.40 7.34
C VAL A 8 -6.01 -36.29 7.27
N PHE A 9 -5.07 -36.09 8.18
CA PHE A 9 -3.75 -36.74 8.18
C PHE A 9 -3.55 -37.72 9.33
N GLY A 10 -4.52 -37.89 10.23
CA GLY A 10 -4.38 -38.72 11.43
C GLY A 10 -3.95 -40.17 11.15
N SER A 11 -4.36 -40.75 10.03
CA SER A 11 -3.91 -42.08 9.59
C SER A 11 -2.46 -42.13 9.12
N LYS A 12 -1.87 -40.98 8.76
CA LYS A 12 -0.51 -40.85 8.24
C LYS A 12 0.48 -40.30 9.28
N LEU A 13 0.00 -39.62 10.31
CA LEU A 13 0.84 -39.06 11.38
C LEU A 13 1.42 -40.19 12.23
N GLN A 14 2.75 -40.28 12.30
CA GLN A 14 3.41 -41.18 13.25
C GLN A 14 3.17 -40.70 14.69
N SER A 15 3.20 -41.60 15.67
CA SER A 15 2.99 -41.31 17.10
C SER A 15 3.90 -40.22 17.68
N ARG A 16 4.99 -39.86 16.98
CA ARG A 16 5.94 -38.79 17.33
C ARG A 16 5.55 -37.39 16.82
N GLN A 17 4.61 -37.28 15.88
CA GLN A 17 4.04 -36.01 15.41
C GLN A 17 2.75 -35.72 16.19
N GLN A 18 2.87 -35.61 17.51
CA GLN A 18 1.75 -35.21 18.35
C GLN A 18 1.43 -33.74 18.10
N LEU A 19 0.27 -33.49 17.49
CA LEU A 19 -0.33 -32.17 17.36
C LEU A 19 -0.97 -31.80 18.71
N ASP A 20 -0.15 -31.70 19.75
CA ASP A 20 -0.56 -31.41 21.12
C ASP A 20 -0.79 -29.90 21.34
N LEU A 21 -1.33 -29.57 22.51
CA LEU A 21 -1.63 -28.18 22.89
C LEU A 21 -0.36 -27.30 22.84
N ARG A 22 0.79 -27.85 23.27
CA ARG A 22 2.08 -27.15 23.27
C ARG A 22 2.55 -26.82 21.86
N THR A 23 2.37 -27.72 20.91
CA THR A 23 2.66 -27.47 19.50
C THR A 23 1.78 -26.35 18.95
N ALA A 24 0.49 -26.33 19.34
CA ALA A 24 -0.42 -25.27 18.93
C ALA A 24 -0.01 -23.89 19.47
N GLU A 25 0.46 -23.81 20.72
CA GLU A 25 0.99 -22.57 21.32
C GLU A 25 2.24 -22.08 20.59
N LEU A 26 3.21 -22.96 20.35
CA LEU A 26 4.46 -22.62 19.64
C LEU A 26 4.18 -22.13 18.22
N TRP A 27 3.25 -22.77 17.52
CA TRP A 27 2.84 -22.33 16.19
C TRP A 27 2.13 -20.98 16.22
N THR A 28 1.31 -20.73 17.23
CA THR A 28 0.63 -19.44 17.38
C THR A 28 1.63 -18.30 17.58
N ILE A 29 2.62 -18.49 18.46
CA ILE A 29 3.71 -17.52 18.69
C ILE A 29 4.49 -17.28 17.39
N ALA A 30 4.88 -18.35 16.70
CA ALA A 30 5.65 -18.25 15.46
C ALA A 30 4.85 -17.52 14.36
N LEU A 31 3.57 -17.83 14.17
CA LEU A 31 2.72 -17.17 13.18
C LEU A 31 2.48 -15.69 13.50
N GLN A 32 2.37 -15.34 14.79
CA GLN A 32 2.31 -13.94 15.23
C GLN A 32 3.61 -13.20 14.93
N GLN A 33 4.77 -13.78 15.24
CA GLN A 33 6.08 -13.20 14.92
C GLN A 33 6.28 -13.03 13.40
N LEU A 34 5.73 -13.94 12.60
CA LEU A 34 5.75 -13.87 11.14
C LEU A 34 4.73 -12.85 10.55
N LYS A 35 3.98 -12.14 11.41
CA LYS A 35 2.94 -11.17 11.03
C LYS A 35 1.90 -11.78 10.09
N THR A 36 1.41 -12.96 10.45
CA THR A 36 0.38 -13.67 9.67
C THR A 36 -0.95 -12.92 9.77
N THR A 37 -1.55 -12.59 8.63
CA THR A 37 -2.88 -12.00 8.55
C THR A 37 -3.98 -13.07 8.58
N PRO A 38 -5.22 -12.73 8.97
CA PRO A 38 -6.34 -13.67 8.92
C PRO A 38 -6.63 -14.23 7.52
N LYS A 39 -6.37 -13.45 6.47
CA LYS A 39 -6.55 -13.86 5.07
C LYS A 39 -5.51 -14.89 4.66
N GLU A 40 -4.22 -14.63 4.96
CA GLU A 40 -3.14 -15.59 4.74
C GLU A 40 -3.38 -16.88 5.51
N PHE A 41 -3.83 -16.79 6.77
CA PHE A 41 -4.14 -17.96 7.59
C PHE A 41 -5.26 -18.81 6.99
N LYS A 42 -6.37 -18.19 6.55
CA LYS A 42 -7.48 -18.92 5.89
C LYS A 42 -7.03 -19.56 4.58
N ALA A 43 -6.26 -18.85 3.76
CA ALA A 43 -5.74 -19.38 2.50
C ALA A 43 -4.76 -20.54 2.72
N ALA A 44 -3.85 -20.40 3.69
CA ALA A 44 -2.93 -21.46 4.10
C ALA A 44 -3.69 -22.68 4.61
N MET A 45 -4.72 -22.47 5.44
CA MET A 45 -5.56 -23.55 5.96
C MET A 45 -6.26 -24.32 4.83
N ALA A 46 -6.91 -23.62 3.89
CA ALA A 46 -7.59 -24.23 2.75
C ALA A 46 -6.64 -25.04 1.85
N LYS A 47 -5.40 -24.58 1.65
CA LYS A 47 -4.39 -25.31 0.87
C LYS A 47 -3.73 -26.43 1.66
N SER A 48 -3.56 -26.27 2.97
CA SER A 48 -2.88 -27.27 3.81
C SER A 48 -3.62 -28.61 3.84
N ILE A 49 -4.95 -28.60 3.73
CA ILE A 49 -5.78 -29.81 3.73
C ILE A 49 -5.73 -30.58 2.40
N THR A 50 -5.28 -29.95 1.31
CA THR A 50 -5.16 -30.59 0.00
C THR A 50 -3.77 -31.19 -0.23
N LEU A 51 -2.83 -31.00 0.70
CA LEU A 51 -1.50 -31.57 0.60
C LEU A 51 -1.52 -33.07 0.88
N GLU A 52 -0.50 -33.78 0.42
CA GLU A 52 -0.33 -35.19 0.74
C GLU A 52 0.04 -35.41 2.23
N TRP A 53 0.77 -34.44 2.80
CA TRP A 53 1.29 -34.40 4.16
C TRP A 53 1.06 -33.03 4.81
N PRO A 54 0.84 -32.95 6.13
CA PRO A 54 0.68 -31.68 6.81
C PRO A 54 1.99 -30.89 6.81
N PRO A 55 1.95 -29.55 6.82
CA PRO A 55 3.12 -28.72 6.99
C PRO A 55 3.81 -29.01 8.32
N THR A 56 5.14 -29.16 8.30
CA THR A 56 5.94 -29.52 9.49
C THR A 56 6.43 -28.29 10.25
N ALA A 57 6.40 -27.11 9.63
CA ALA A 57 6.83 -25.84 10.23
C ALA A 57 5.80 -24.71 9.99
N PRO A 58 5.66 -23.76 10.94
CA PRO A 58 4.79 -22.59 10.77
C PRO A 58 5.12 -21.75 9.53
N ALA A 59 6.41 -21.63 9.20
CA ALA A 59 6.87 -20.88 8.04
C ALA A 59 6.39 -21.51 6.72
N ASP A 60 6.44 -22.84 6.61
CA ASP A 60 6.01 -23.55 5.41
C ASP A 60 4.49 -23.54 5.27
N PHE A 61 3.77 -23.62 6.39
CA PHE A 61 2.33 -23.37 6.40
C PHE A 61 1.99 -21.97 5.89
N LEU A 62 2.70 -20.94 6.37
CA LEU A 62 2.46 -19.57 5.94
C LEU A 62 2.76 -19.34 4.46
N LYS A 63 3.78 -20.01 3.90
CA LYS A 63 4.07 -19.96 2.46
C LYS A 63 2.90 -20.44 1.60
N LEU A 64 2.08 -21.39 2.08
CA LEU A 64 0.89 -21.82 1.34
C LEU A 64 -0.11 -20.67 1.17
N GLY A 65 -0.29 -19.88 2.23
CA GLY A 65 -1.21 -18.74 2.26
C GLY A 65 -0.66 -17.47 1.61
N ARG A 66 0.66 -17.29 1.66
CA ARG A 66 1.39 -16.24 0.94
C ARG A 66 1.54 -16.64 -0.53
N THR A 67 0.48 -16.49 -1.30
CA THR A 67 0.61 -16.46 -2.76
C THR A 67 1.54 -15.32 -3.15
N ASP A 68 2.51 -15.61 -4.02
CA ASP A 68 3.32 -14.58 -4.66
C ASP A 68 2.39 -13.48 -5.17
N THR A 69 2.61 -12.31 -4.60
CA THR A 69 1.89 -11.07 -4.85
C THR A 69 1.91 -10.65 -6.32
N ALA A 70 2.78 -11.26 -7.13
CA ALA A 70 2.98 -10.98 -8.54
C ALA A 70 1.70 -11.02 -9.39
N GLY A 71 0.67 -11.80 -9.01
CA GLY A 71 -0.59 -11.85 -9.75
C GLY A 71 -1.69 -10.88 -9.27
N SER A 72 -1.52 -10.25 -8.11
CA SER A 72 -2.55 -9.38 -7.50
C SER A 72 -2.24 -7.89 -7.63
N TYR A 73 -1.04 -7.53 -8.09
CA TYR A 73 -0.64 -6.16 -8.30
C TYR A 73 -0.54 -5.84 -9.80
N PRO A 74 -0.80 -4.59 -10.19
CA PRO A 74 -0.65 -4.17 -11.57
C PRO A 74 0.78 -4.36 -12.09
N ASP A 75 0.94 -4.33 -13.41
CA ASP A 75 2.26 -4.47 -14.01
C ASP A 75 3.19 -3.31 -13.59
N MET A 76 4.35 -3.66 -13.05
CA MET A 76 5.32 -2.70 -12.49
C MET A 76 5.77 -1.66 -13.53
N ARG A 77 5.91 -2.07 -14.80
CA ARG A 77 6.34 -1.18 -15.89
C ARG A 77 5.24 -0.19 -16.23
N GLN A 78 3.99 -0.64 -16.28
CA GLN A 78 2.83 0.24 -16.47
C GLN A 78 2.66 1.23 -15.31
N GLU A 79 2.81 0.79 -14.06
CA GLU A 79 2.69 1.67 -12.90
C GLU A 79 3.82 2.69 -12.80
N TYR A 80 5.04 2.35 -13.23
CA TYR A 80 6.12 3.32 -13.35
C TYR A 80 5.77 4.43 -14.36
N LEU A 81 5.25 4.06 -15.54
CA LEU A 81 4.85 5.02 -16.56
C LEU A 81 3.69 5.89 -16.09
N ALA A 82 2.72 5.31 -15.36
CA ALA A 82 1.63 6.06 -14.75
C ALA A 82 2.17 7.07 -13.71
N ALA A 83 3.04 6.62 -12.80
CA ALA A 83 3.65 7.46 -11.78
C ALA A 83 4.52 8.60 -12.35
N ALA A 84 5.29 8.34 -13.42
CA ALA A 84 6.07 9.36 -14.11
C ALA A 84 5.18 10.48 -14.69
N ASN A 85 3.96 10.13 -15.12
CA ASN A 85 2.94 11.07 -15.57
C ASN A 85 2.11 11.69 -14.41
N GLY A 86 2.38 11.31 -13.17
CA GLY A 86 1.65 11.78 -11.99
C GLY A 86 0.28 11.12 -11.79
N ASP A 87 0.00 10.00 -12.44
CA ASP A 87 -1.22 9.21 -12.29
C ASP A 87 -1.00 8.08 -11.26
N TYR A 88 -1.69 8.17 -10.12
CA TYR A 88 -1.52 7.25 -8.99
C TYR A 88 -2.84 6.52 -8.69
N LYS A 89 -3.22 5.58 -9.56
CA LYS A 89 -4.48 4.81 -9.42
C LYS A 89 -4.46 3.78 -8.30
N HIS A 90 -3.28 3.29 -7.94
CA HIS A 90 -3.10 2.25 -6.93
C HIS A 90 -2.25 2.78 -5.75
N GLU A 91 -2.62 2.39 -4.53
CA GLU A 91 -1.95 2.87 -3.30
C GLU A 91 -0.45 2.50 -3.25
N VAL A 92 -0.12 1.28 -3.71
CA VAL A 92 1.26 0.81 -3.94
C VAL A 92 2.04 1.72 -4.89
N THR A 93 1.41 2.26 -5.92
CA THR A 93 2.08 3.13 -6.91
C THR A 93 2.45 4.47 -6.30
N LEU A 94 1.55 5.07 -5.52
CA LEU A 94 1.84 6.30 -4.79
C LEU A 94 2.94 6.08 -3.75
N GLU A 95 2.85 5.02 -2.95
CA GLU A 95 3.86 4.72 -1.93
C GLU A 95 5.22 4.45 -2.56
N THR A 96 5.25 3.73 -3.69
CA THR A 96 6.50 3.51 -4.43
C THR A 96 7.06 4.84 -4.95
N ALA A 97 6.21 5.72 -5.48
CA ALA A 97 6.61 7.04 -5.92
C ALA A 97 7.12 7.94 -4.78
N ASN A 98 6.56 7.80 -3.58
CA ASN A 98 7.04 8.50 -2.38
C ASN A 98 8.43 8.01 -1.95
N ARG A 99 8.71 6.70 -2.06
CA ARG A 99 10.02 6.12 -1.72
C ARG A 99 11.10 6.45 -2.75
N VAL A 100 10.75 6.47 -4.03
CA VAL A 100 11.65 6.88 -5.11
C VAL A 100 11.85 8.40 -5.11
N GLY A 101 10.84 9.17 -4.73
CA GLY A 101 10.83 10.61 -4.83
C GLY A 101 10.10 11.06 -6.10
N THR A 102 8.97 11.75 -5.93
CA THR A 102 8.15 12.27 -7.03
C THR A 102 8.90 13.29 -7.89
N TRP A 103 9.87 14.01 -7.31
CA TRP A 103 10.78 14.88 -8.07
C TRP A 103 11.74 14.07 -8.94
N GLU A 104 12.36 13.01 -8.40
CA GLU A 104 13.29 12.15 -9.15
C GLU A 104 12.59 11.44 -10.30
N LEU A 105 11.34 11.02 -10.12
CA LEU A 105 10.53 10.44 -11.21
C LEU A 105 10.27 11.40 -12.37
N LYS A 106 10.24 12.71 -12.11
CA LYS A 106 10.00 13.75 -13.13
C LYS A 106 11.27 14.28 -13.77
N THR A 107 12.38 14.34 -13.03
CA THR A 107 13.60 15.04 -13.47
C THR A 107 14.74 14.12 -13.86
N GLN A 108 14.82 12.91 -13.31
CA GLN A 108 15.91 11.98 -13.58
C GLN A 108 15.64 11.14 -14.83
N PRO A 109 16.69 10.77 -15.59
CA PRO A 109 16.56 9.83 -16.68
C PRO A 109 16.03 8.48 -16.19
N GLU A 110 15.27 7.82 -17.06
CA GLU A 110 14.63 6.54 -16.78
C GLU A 110 15.60 5.47 -16.28
N SER A 111 16.85 5.46 -16.77
CA SER A 111 17.90 4.54 -16.34
C SER A 111 18.21 4.60 -14.84
N VAL A 112 17.94 5.74 -14.20
CA VAL A 112 18.13 5.98 -12.76
C VAL A 112 16.81 5.79 -12.01
N SER A 113 15.76 6.47 -12.43
CA SER A 113 14.47 6.47 -11.71
C SER A 113 13.76 5.12 -11.80
N TYR A 114 13.84 4.41 -12.93
CA TYR A 114 13.25 3.08 -13.07
C TYR A 114 14.02 2.02 -12.27
N LYS A 115 15.34 2.14 -12.14
CA LYS A 115 16.14 1.22 -11.31
C LYS A 115 15.78 1.33 -9.84
N SER A 116 15.54 2.57 -9.36
CA SER A 116 15.03 2.81 -8.00
C SER A 116 13.61 2.26 -7.83
N TRP A 117 12.75 2.46 -8.83
CA TRP A 117 11.40 1.91 -8.86
C TRP A 117 11.38 0.38 -8.77
N GLN A 118 12.20 -0.31 -9.57
CA GLN A 118 12.30 -1.77 -9.57
C GLN A 118 12.72 -2.34 -8.21
N LYS A 119 13.46 -1.57 -7.40
CA LYS A 119 13.83 -1.96 -6.04
C LYS A 119 12.66 -1.80 -5.08
N HIS A 120 11.97 -0.66 -5.11
CA HIS A 120 10.95 -0.33 -4.11
C HIS A 120 9.58 -0.93 -4.41
N TYR A 121 9.20 -1.08 -5.69
CA TYR A 121 7.88 -1.60 -6.06
C TYR A 121 7.60 -3.00 -5.48
N PRO A 122 8.51 -4.00 -5.57
CA PRO A 122 8.30 -5.31 -4.96
C PRO A 122 8.23 -5.26 -3.43
N GLU A 123 9.01 -4.39 -2.78
CA GLU A 123 8.99 -4.19 -1.32
C GLU A 123 7.63 -3.64 -0.87
N VAL A 124 7.11 -2.64 -1.58
CA VAL A 124 5.82 -2.02 -1.30
C VAL A 124 4.67 -3.01 -1.55
N CYS A 125 4.68 -3.75 -2.67
CA CYS A 125 3.72 -4.84 -2.93
C CYS A 125 3.71 -5.89 -1.81
N LYS A 126 4.89 -6.25 -1.32
CA LYS A 126 5.04 -7.20 -0.21
C LYS A 126 4.49 -6.64 1.09
N GLU A 127 4.84 -5.41 1.45
CA GLU A 127 4.30 -4.76 2.64
C GLU A 127 2.77 -4.60 2.59
N HIS A 128 2.24 -4.21 1.42
CA HIS A 128 0.80 -4.13 1.20
C HIS A 128 0.12 -5.48 1.40
N SER A 129 0.72 -6.55 0.86
CA SER A 129 0.17 -7.91 1.01
C SER A 129 0.18 -8.41 2.45
N GLN A 130 1.10 -7.89 3.26
CA GLN A 130 1.19 -8.17 4.70
C GLN A 130 0.17 -7.33 5.51
N GLY A 131 -0.71 -6.58 4.84
CA GLY A 131 -1.77 -5.79 5.45
C GLY A 131 -1.35 -4.39 5.87
N LYS A 132 -0.19 -3.89 5.39
CA LYS A 132 0.16 -2.48 5.57
C LYS A 132 -0.72 -1.63 4.66
N SER A 133 -1.54 -0.77 5.24
CA SER A 133 -2.36 0.19 4.48
C SER A 133 -1.51 1.40 4.11
N PHE A 134 -1.53 1.78 2.84
CA PHE A 134 -0.89 3.00 2.36
C PHE A 134 -1.98 4.06 2.18
N LYS A 135 -1.99 5.07 3.04
CA LYS A 135 -2.94 6.18 2.90
C LYS A 135 -2.48 7.07 1.76
N VAL A 136 -3.18 7.02 0.63
CA VAL A 136 -3.18 8.11 -0.34
C VAL A 136 -3.75 9.33 0.38
N PRO A 137 -3.01 10.43 0.54
CA PRO A 137 -3.61 11.65 1.05
C PRO A 137 -4.71 12.05 0.07
N GLU A 138 -5.95 12.04 0.54
CA GLU A 138 -7.02 12.80 -0.10
C GLU A 138 -6.47 14.21 -0.32
N SER A 139 -6.59 14.73 -1.54
CA SER A 139 -6.01 16.02 -1.90
C SER A 139 -6.40 17.04 -0.83
N HIS A 140 -5.43 17.54 -0.07
CA HIS A 140 -5.64 18.72 0.75
C HIS A 140 -5.87 19.85 -0.26
N GLN A 141 -7.12 20.07 -0.68
CA GLN A 141 -7.52 21.38 -1.14
C GLN A 141 -7.19 22.30 0.02
N VAL A 142 -6.10 23.07 -0.15
CA VAL A 142 -5.80 24.17 0.75
C VAL A 142 -7.01 25.08 0.63
N GLU A 143 -7.87 25.03 1.64
CA GLU A 143 -8.97 25.96 1.77
C GLU A 143 -8.32 27.35 1.78
N TYR A 144 -8.42 28.05 0.65
CA TYR A 144 -7.86 29.37 0.48
C TYR A 144 -8.65 30.29 1.40
N SER A 145 -8.17 30.45 2.64
CA SER A 145 -8.64 31.50 3.54
C SER A 145 -8.22 32.82 2.90
N HIS A 146 -9.17 33.50 2.27
CA HIS A 146 -9.02 34.89 1.86
C HIS A 146 -8.82 35.71 3.12
N THR A 147 -7.57 35.90 3.55
CA THR A 147 -7.24 36.93 4.52
C THR A 147 -7.53 38.27 3.84
N ALA A 148 -8.60 38.94 4.25
CA ALA A 148 -8.91 40.29 3.80
C ALA A 148 -7.67 41.18 4.04
N LEU A 149 -7.26 41.94 3.02
CA LEU A 149 -6.14 42.87 3.12
C LEU A 149 -6.41 43.85 4.26
N GLN A 150 -5.42 44.04 5.14
CA GLN A 150 -5.51 45.04 6.19
C GLN A 150 -5.60 46.46 5.56
N PRO A 151 -6.48 47.33 6.06
CA PRO A 151 -6.85 48.60 5.42
C PRO A 151 -5.69 49.61 5.30
N ASP A 152 -4.64 49.43 6.10
CA ASP A 152 -3.43 50.25 6.18
C ASP A 152 -2.28 49.77 5.28
N SER A 153 -2.47 48.69 4.52
CA SER A 153 -1.49 48.26 3.53
C SER A 153 -1.42 49.24 2.36
N PRO A 154 -0.24 49.70 1.91
CA PRO A 154 -0.09 50.52 0.72
C PRO A 154 -0.57 49.82 -0.57
N MET A 155 -0.86 48.50 -0.51
CA MET A 155 -1.54 47.78 -1.57
C MET A 155 -3.06 48.02 -1.63
N SER A 156 -3.74 48.39 -0.53
CA SER A 156 -5.19 48.61 -0.55
C SER A 156 -5.55 49.78 -1.49
N ALA A 157 -4.82 50.89 -1.40
CA ALA A 157 -4.99 52.04 -2.29
C ALA A 157 -4.74 51.72 -3.77
N LYS A 158 -3.81 50.79 -4.07
CA LYS A 158 -3.56 50.33 -5.45
C LYS A 158 -4.68 49.43 -5.96
N VAL A 159 -5.23 48.57 -5.10
CA VAL A 159 -6.35 47.67 -5.44
C VAL A 159 -7.64 48.47 -5.64
N ASP A 160 -7.93 49.45 -4.79
CA ASP A 160 -9.09 50.34 -4.95
C ASP A 160 -8.97 51.20 -6.21
N GLY A 161 -7.77 51.71 -6.51
CA GLY A 161 -7.48 52.41 -7.75
C GLY A 161 -7.74 51.53 -8.98
N PHE A 162 -7.30 50.27 -8.95
CA PHE A 162 -7.54 49.30 -10.01
C PHE A 162 -9.03 48.96 -10.17
N LEU A 163 -9.74 48.68 -9.07
CA LEU A 163 -11.16 48.33 -9.09
C LEU A 163 -12.03 49.50 -9.58
N ASN A 164 -11.74 50.73 -9.16
CA ASN A 164 -12.45 51.92 -9.65
C ASN A 164 -12.18 52.16 -11.14
N GLN A 165 -10.94 51.99 -11.59
CA GLN A 165 -10.59 52.12 -13.00
C GLN A 165 -11.23 51.02 -13.86
N PHE A 166 -11.35 49.81 -13.31
CA PHE A 166 -12.02 48.67 -13.96
C PHE A 166 -13.53 48.90 -14.09
N LYS A 167 -14.20 49.35 -13.01
CA LYS A 167 -15.64 49.71 -13.04
C LYS A 167 -15.92 50.86 -14.01
N HIS A 168 -15.06 51.89 -14.03
CA HIS A 168 -15.24 53.03 -14.93
C HIS A 168 -15.05 52.66 -16.40
N LYS A 169 -14.20 51.67 -16.69
CA LYS A 169 -13.90 51.22 -18.06
C LYS A 169 -14.86 50.14 -18.57
N HIS A 170 -15.50 49.40 -17.67
CA HIS A 170 -16.38 48.28 -18.02
C HIS A 170 -17.86 48.47 -17.71
N GLY A 171 -18.27 49.54 -17.03
CA GLY A 171 -19.66 49.96 -16.87
C GLY A 171 -20.54 48.92 -16.18
N ASP A 172 -21.03 49.21 -14.98
CA ASP A 172 -22.08 48.40 -14.35
C ASP A 172 -23.25 48.27 -15.32
N ALA A 173 -23.49 47.05 -15.81
CA ALA A 173 -24.77 46.68 -16.40
C ALA A 173 -25.77 46.54 -15.24
N VAL A 174 -26.39 47.65 -14.87
CA VAL A 174 -27.76 47.71 -14.35
C VAL A 174 -28.46 48.89 -15.00
#